data_AF-A0A934KZH7-F1
#
_entry.id   AF-A0A934KZH7-F1
#
_cell.length_a   1.000
_cell.length_b   1.000
_cell.length_c   1.000
_cell.angle_alpha   90.00
_cell.angle_beta   90.00
_cell.angle_gamma   90.00
#
_symmetry.space_group_name_H-M   'P 1'
#
loop_
_entity.id
_entity.type
_entity.pdbx_description
1 polymer ?
#
loop_
_entity_poly.entity_id
_entity_poly.type
_entity_poly.pdbx_seq_one_letter_code
_entity_poly.pdbx_strand_id
1 'polypeptide(L)'
;GAPLTGAGSTEIYVAKFDRAGTLRWLTQAGGVTGENAYTIVADAQGNLYLSGNFTGTAKFGAHTITSAGGNDVYLAKLKAK
;
A
#
# COMPACT_ATOMS: atom_id res chain seq x y z
N GLY A 1 16.97 -2.66 6.77
CA GLY A 1 15.78 -1.78 6.66
C GLY A 1 15.27 -1.50 8.06
N ALA A 2 14.68 -0.33 8.30
CA ALA A 2 14.04 -0.04 9.58
C ALA A 2 12.85 -0.99 9.82
N PRO A 3 12.57 -1.40 11.07
CA PRO A 3 11.39 -2.20 11.39
C PRO A 3 10.12 -1.40 11.10
N LEU A 4 9.09 -2.07 10.56
CA LEU A 4 7.76 -1.49 10.43
C LEU A 4 6.94 -1.89 11.66
N THR A 5 6.37 -0.90 12.33
CA THR A 5 5.40 -1.10 13.41
C THR A 5 4.01 -0.99 12.79
N GLY A 6 3.20 -2.04 12.93
CA GLY A 6 1.80 -1.99 12.53
C GLY A 6 1.05 -0.97 13.39
N ALA A 7 0.37 -0.03 12.74
CA ALA A 7 -0.45 1.01 13.36
C ALA A 7 -1.93 0.62 13.48
N GLY A 8 -2.33 -0.56 13.00
CA GLY A 8 -3.72 -0.99 12.88
C GLY A 8 -3.93 -2.50 12.74
N SER A 9 -5.19 -2.90 12.51
CA SER A 9 -5.59 -4.33 12.45
C SER A 9 -5.07 -5.08 11.21
N THR A 10 -4.96 -4.40 10.06
CA THR A 10 -4.40 -4.90 8.80
C THR A 10 -3.86 -3.71 8.03
N GLU A 11 -2.72 -3.85 7.37
CA GLU A 11 -2.07 -2.77 6.62
C GLU A 11 -1.58 -3.25 5.26
N ILE A 12 -1.31 -2.31 4.35
CA ILE A 12 -0.83 -2.60 3.01
C ILE A 12 0.69 -2.47 2.98
N TYR A 13 1.38 -3.53 2.55
CA TYR A 13 2.81 -3.51 2.32
C TYR A 13 3.13 -3.85 0.86
N VAL A 14 4.05 -3.09 0.26
CA VAL A 14 4.62 -3.35 -1.07
C VAL A 14 6.12 -3.48 -0.93
N ALA A 15 6.66 -4.64 -1.32
CA ALA A 15 8.08 -4.93 -1.22
C ALA A 15 8.66 -5.28 -2.60
N LYS A 16 9.90 -4.85 -2.85
CA LYS A 16 10.71 -5.32 -3.97
C LYS A 16 11.89 -6.11 -3.45
N PHE A 17 12.05 -7.30 -3.99
CA PHE A 17 13.23 -8.16 -3.78
C PHE A 17 14.05 -8.23 -5.06
N ASP A 18 15.35 -8.48 -4.97
CA ASP A 18 16.14 -8.90 -6.12
C ASP A 18 16.04 -10.41 -6.38
N ARG A 19 16.73 -10.89 -7.42
CA ARG A 19 16.70 -12.31 -7.81
C ARG A 19 17.26 -13.26 -6.74
N ALA A 20 18.08 -12.74 -5.83
CA ALA A 20 18.61 -13.51 -4.70
C ALA A 20 17.67 -13.50 -3.48
N GLY A 21 16.50 -12.83 -3.59
CA GLY A 21 15.57 -12.67 -2.48
C GLY A 21 15.96 -11.56 -1.50
N THR A 22 16.93 -10.70 -1.84
CA THR A 22 17.32 -9.60 -0.96
C THR A 22 16.33 -8.45 -1.09
N LEU A 23 15.80 -7.98 0.05
CA LEU A 23 14.88 -6.84 0.10
C LEU A 23 15.59 -5.57 -0.39
N ARG A 24 15.11 -4.99 -1.49
CA ARG A 24 15.61 -3.73 -2.08
C ARG A 24 14.91 -2.53 -1.49
N TRP A 25 13.60 -2.63 -1.34
CA TRP A 25 12.81 -1.61 -0.66
C TRP A 25 11.48 -2.17 -0.19
N LEU A 26 10.89 -1.45 0.75
CA LEU A 26 9.59 -1.71 1.35
C LEU A 26 8.85 -0.38 1.46
N THR A 27 7.57 -0.38 1.13
CA THR A 27 6.65 0.75 1.26
C THR A 27 5.42 0.27 2.02
N GLN A 28 5.03 1.02 3.03
CA GLN A 28 3.80 0.81 3.79
C GLN A 28 2.76 1.84 3.38
N ALA A 29 1.51 1.42 3.33
CA ALA A 29 0.34 2.25 3.11
C ALA A 29 -0.85 1.67 3.92
N GLY A 30 -1.93 2.43 4.00
CA GLY A 30 -3.09 2.06 4.81
C GLY A 30 -3.24 2.96 6.03
N GLY A 31 -4.04 2.51 6.97
CA GLY A 31 -4.54 3.27 8.10
C GLY A 31 -4.55 2.46 9.38
N VAL A 32 -5.31 2.94 10.37
CA VAL A 32 -5.48 2.26 11.66
C VAL A 32 -6.54 1.16 11.56
N THR A 33 -7.43 1.30 10.59
CA THR A 33 -8.60 0.46 10.34
C THR A 33 -8.29 -0.65 9.35
N GLY A 34 -9.27 -1.48 8.97
CA GLY A 34 -9.02 -2.62 8.10
C GLY A 34 -8.77 -2.20 6.64
N GLU A 35 -7.67 -2.62 6.04
CA GLU A 35 -7.38 -2.43 4.62
C GLU A 35 -6.94 -3.74 3.96
N ASN A 36 -7.47 -4.02 2.77
CA ASN A 36 -7.02 -5.14 1.95
C ASN A 36 -6.42 -4.62 0.65
N ALA A 37 -5.30 -5.21 0.25
CA ALA A 37 -4.79 -5.10 -1.12
C ALA A 37 -5.21 -6.34 -1.91
N TYR A 38 -5.90 -6.14 -3.03
CA TYR A 38 -6.39 -7.23 -3.88
C TYR A 38 -5.56 -7.42 -5.14
N THR A 39 -5.07 -6.33 -5.73
CA THR A 39 -4.32 -6.41 -6.99
C THR A 39 -3.09 -5.51 -6.98
N ILE A 40 -2.09 -5.92 -7.75
CA ILE A 40 -0.93 -5.11 -8.11
C ILE A 40 -0.56 -5.36 -9.57
N VAL A 41 -0.42 -4.29 -10.34
CA VAL A 41 0.05 -4.35 -11.73
C VAL A 41 1.16 -3.33 -11.97
N ALA A 42 2.07 -3.64 -12.88
CA ALA A 42 3.14 -2.73 -13.28
C ALA A 42 2.88 -2.16 -14.68
N ASP A 43 3.16 -0.88 -14.90
CA ASP A 43 3.27 -0.33 -16.25
C ASP A 43 4.68 -0.54 -16.83
N ALA A 44 4.86 -0.19 -18.12
CA ALA A 44 6.13 -0.33 -18.82
C ALA A 44 7.25 0.55 -18.23
N GLN A 45 6.89 1.59 -17.46
CA GLN A 45 7.83 2.45 -16.75
C GLN A 45 8.15 1.93 -15.34
N GLY A 46 7.58 0.79 -14.94
CA GLY A 46 7.78 0.19 -13.64
C GLY A 46 7.02 0.86 -12.50
N ASN A 47 6.05 1.75 -12.79
CA ASN A 47 5.13 2.21 -11.76
C ASN A 47 4.17 1.08 -11.40
N LEU A 48 3.80 1.00 -10.14
CA LEU A 48 2.90 0.00 -9.60
C LEU A 48 1.54 0.64 -9.33
N TYR A 49 0.47 -0.04 -9.74
CA TYR A 49 -0.91 0.33 -9.45
C TYR A 49 -1.50 -0.73 -8.54
N LEU A 50 -2.05 -0.29 -7.42
CA LEU A 50 -2.61 -1.14 -6.39
C LEU A 50 -4.08 -0.81 -6.22
N SER A 51 -4.91 -1.83 -6.12
CA SER A 51 -6.33 -1.66 -5.79
C SER A 51 -6.72 -2.52 -4.61
N GLY A 52 -7.77 -2.07 -3.92
CA GLY A 52 -8.23 -2.71 -2.70
C GLY A 52 -9.39 -1.94 -2.09
N ASN A 53 -9.70 -2.28 -0.85
CA ASN A 53 -10.66 -1.55 -0.04
C ASN A 53 -10.04 -1.10 1.28
N PHE A 54 -10.62 -0.05 1.83
CA PHE A 54 -10.28 0.49 3.14
C PHE A 54 -11.56 0.94 3.86
N THR A 55 -11.53 0.98 5.17
CA THR A 55 -12.52 1.69 6.00
C THR A 55 -11.79 2.77 6.78
N GLY A 56 -12.46 3.85 7.17
CA GLY A 56 -11.86 4.90 8.01
C GLY A 56 -10.87 5.78 7.24
N THR A 57 -9.72 6.08 7.83
CA THR A 57 -8.71 6.95 7.21
C THR A 57 -7.47 6.15 6.84
N ALA A 58 -7.06 6.22 5.58
CA ALA A 58 -5.89 5.54 5.04
C ALA A 58 -4.89 6.56 4.46
N LYS A 59 -3.59 6.25 4.59
CA LYS A 59 -2.48 7.06 4.07
C LYS A 59 -1.71 6.30 2.99
N PHE A 60 -1.55 6.94 1.85
CA PHE A 60 -0.78 6.46 0.70
C PHE A 60 0.31 7.49 0.38
N GLY A 61 1.51 7.29 0.95
CA GLY A 61 2.59 8.27 0.84
C GLY A 61 2.21 9.61 1.47
N ALA A 62 2.16 10.68 0.67
CA ALA A 62 1.76 12.01 1.12
C ALA A 62 0.23 12.25 1.09
N HIS A 63 -0.54 11.29 0.54
CA HIS A 63 -1.98 11.42 0.39
C HIS A 63 -2.70 10.75 1.54
N THR A 64 -3.65 11.45 2.15
CA THR A 64 -4.56 10.90 3.15
C THR A 64 -5.97 10.92 2.55
N ILE A 65 -6.66 9.79 2.62
CA ILE A 65 -8.04 9.63 2.17
C ILE A 65 -8.89 9.10 3.32
N THR A 66 -10.17 9.48 3.34
CA THR A 66 -11.15 9.05 4.35
C THR A 66 -12.34 8.44 3.64
N SER A 67 -12.81 7.28 4.11
CA SER A 67 -14.00 6.63 3.56
C SER A 67 -15.24 7.47 3.84
N ALA A 68 -16.20 7.47 2.91
CA ALA A 68 -17.50 8.14 3.05
C ALA A 68 -18.49 7.35 3.93
N GLY A 69 -18.00 6.40 4.72
CA GLY A 69 -18.81 5.46 5.50
C GLY A 69 -18.03 4.18 5.79
N GLY A 70 -18.63 3.03 5.45
CA GLY A 70 -18.01 1.71 5.60
C GLY A 70 -16.81 1.46 4.68
N ASN A 71 -16.83 0.35 3.96
CA ASN A 71 -15.75 0.02 3.03
C ASN A 71 -15.85 0.83 1.73
N ASP A 72 -14.79 1.57 1.42
CA ASP A 72 -14.59 2.25 0.14
C ASP A 72 -13.44 1.63 -0.65
N VAL A 73 -13.46 1.85 -1.97
CA VAL A 73 -12.40 1.40 -2.88
C VAL A 73 -11.26 2.42 -2.95
N TYR A 74 -10.03 1.93 -3.10
CA TYR A 74 -8.89 2.77 -3.47
C TYR A 74 -8.22 2.27 -4.75
N LEU A 75 -7.62 3.21 -5.48
CA LEU A 75 -6.62 2.95 -6.51
C LEU A 75 -5.40 3.83 -6.21
N ALA A 76 -4.27 3.21 -5.94
CA ALA A 76 -3.03 3.89 -5.59
C ALA A 76 -1.95 3.66 -6.65
N LYS A 77 -1.19 4.71 -6.98
CA LYS A 77 0.00 4.61 -7.84
C LYS A 77 1.26 4.80 -7.00
N LEU A 78 2.13 3.79 -7.01
CA LEU A 78 3.49 3.88 -6.48
C LEU A 78 4.46 4.07 -7.65
N LYS A 79 5.16 5.21 -7.67
CA LYS A 79 6.15 5.49 -8.70
C LYS A 79 7.35 4.55 -8.59
N ALA A 80 7.94 4.21 -9.73
CA ALA A 80 9.21 3.50 -9.75
C ALA A 80 10.25 4.26 -8.90
N LYS A 81 11.01 3.51 -8.10
CA LYS A 81 12.16 4.04 -7.33
C LYS A 81 13.43 4.00 -8.17
#